data_AF-A0A382KU90-F1
#
_entry.id   AF-A0A382KU90-F1
#
_cell.length_a   1.000
_cell.length_b   1.000
_cell.length_c   1.000
_cell.angle_alpha   90.00
_cell.angle_beta   90.00
_cell.angle_gamma   90.00
#
_symmetry.space_group_name_H-M   'P 1'
#
loop_
_entity.id
_entity.type
_entity.pdbx_description
1 polymer ?
#
loop_
_entity_poly.entity_id
_entity_poly.type
_entity_poly.pdbx_seq_one_letter_code
_entity_poly.pdbx_strand_id
1 'polypeptide(L)'
;MKDKEKKWSIIANLTVIISLIFVIYELRLNHEALVEANLIGRMESSNHAYTGSSLMRQMVIDNAEVWNKACKGLPLTEEETLIRKMISITWYFNHGQMYEQAVHLKDERLIKSRISQPERIVPIFPAIKADWSDVKAEFISKGYAALVEPYEKAFRKLDNTNKSEENPLIK
;
A
#
# COMPACT_ATOMS: atom_id res chain seq x y z
N MET A 1 25.03 55.94 32.52
CA MET A 1 23.90 55.56 31.63
C MET A 1 24.37 54.73 30.43
N LYS A 2 25.31 55.24 29.61
CA LYS A 2 25.85 54.57 28.41
C LYS A 2 26.35 53.12 28.61
N ASP A 3 27.02 52.80 29.72
CA ASP A 3 27.53 51.42 29.96
C ASP A 3 26.44 50.40 30.28
N LYS A 4 25.32 50.83 30.90
CA LYS A 4 24.18 49.93 31.16
C LYS A 4 23.46 49.60 29.86
N GLU A 5 23.24 50.59 29.00
CA GLU A 5 22.63 50.38 27.67
C GLU A 5 23.47 49.47 26.78
N LYS A 6 24.80 49.63 26.80
CA LYS A 6 25.72 48.76 26.05
C LYS A 6 25.67 47.32 26.55
N LYS A 7 25.62 47.10 27.88
CA LYS A 7 25.45 45.76 28.48
C LYS A 7 24.10 45.13 28.12
N TRP A 8 23.01 45.89 28.17
CA TRP A 8 21.68 45.40 27.79
C TRP A 8 21.58 45.06 26.30
N SER A 9 22.19 45.85 25.43
CA SER A 9 22.28 45.56 24.00
C SER A 9 23.04 44.26 23.72
N ILE A 10 24.16 44.02 24.42
CA ILE A 10 24.93 42.77 24.31
C ILE A 10 24.09 41.56 24.76
N ILE A 11 23.40 41.68 25.90
CA ILE A 11 22.54 40.61 26.43
C ILE A 11 21.40 40.30 25.46
N ALA A 12 20.71 41.33 24.94
CA ALA A 12 19.62 41.16 24.00
C ALA A 12 20.09 40.45 22.70
N ASN A 13 21.24 40.84 22.15
CA ASN A 13 21.82 40.20 20.97
C ASN A 13 22.21 38.73 21.25
N LEU A 14 22.77 38.44 22.43
CA LEU A 14 23.07 37.07 22.87
C LEU A 14 21.80 36.22 22.98
N THR A 15 20.73 36.76 23.55
CA THR A 15 19.44 36.06 23.65
C THR A 15 18.89 35.72 22.26
N VAL A 16 18.95 36.66 21.31
CA VAL A 16 18.51 36.41 19.91
C VAL A 16 19.32 35.29 19.26
N ILE A 17 20.65 35.29 19.44
CA ILE A 17 21.52 34.23 18.90
C ILE A 17 21.18 32.87 19.51
N ILE A 18 20.98 32.80 20.83
CA ILE A 18 20.59 31.56 21.51
C ILE A 18 19.24 31.07 21.00
N SER A 19 18.25 31.95 20.83
CA SER A 19 16.94 31.59 20.27
C SER A 19 17.05 31.04 18.85
N LEU A 20 17.92 31.61 18.00
CA LEU A 20 18.17 31.09 16.65
C LEU A 20 18.81 29.69 16.67
N ILE A 21 19.76 29.45 17.58
CA ILE A 21 20.37 28.13 17.76
C ILE A 21 19.31 27.10 18.16
N PHE A 22 18.42 27.46 19.09
CA PHE A 22 17.30 26.60 19.49
C PHE A 22 16.38 26.26 18.32
N VAL A 23 15.98 27.26 17.51
CA VAL A 23 15.13 27.03 16.33
C VAL A 23 15.81 26.10 15.32
N ILE A 24 17.11 26.29 15.06
CA ILE A 24 17.88 25.42 14.17
C ILE A 24 17.94 23.98 14.71
N TYR A 25 18.14 23.83 16.02
CA TYR A 25 18.18 22.53 16.68
C TYR A 25 16.82 21.81 16.60
N GLU A 26 15.72 22.50 16.90
CA GLU A 26 14.36 21.98 16.78
C GLU A 26 14.03 21.59 15.32
N LEU A 27 14.42 22.40 14.34
CA LEU A 27 14.24 22.07 12.92
C LEU A 27 14.99 20.80 12.53
N ARG A 28 16.20 20.60 13.07
CA ARG A 28 16.99 19.40 12.82
C ARG A 28 16.35 18.16 13.45
N LEU A 29 15.91 18.24 14.70
CA LEU A 29 15.21 17.13 15.36
C LEU A 29 13.92 16.76 14.63
N ASN A 30 13.12 17.77 14.24
CA ASN A 30 11.91 17.55 13.45
C ASN A 30 12.21 16.91 12.08
N HIS A 31 13.32 17.29 11.45
CA HIS A 31 13.75 16.68 10.20
C HIS A 31 14.16 15.21 10.39
N GLU A 32 14.96 14.90 11.42
CA GLU A 32 15.39 13.54 11.75
C GLU A 32 14.20 12.64 12.09
N ALA A 33 13.25 13.12 12.90
CA ALA A 33 12.01 12.42 13.22
C ALA A 33 11.13 12.16 11.98
N LEU A 34 11.06 13.11 11.05
CA LEU A 34 10.32 12.94 9.79
C LEU A 34 10.99 11.91 8.87
N VAL A 35 12.32 11.85 8.83
CA VAL A 35 13.07 10.83 8.09
C VAL A 35 12.84 9.44 8.69
N GLU A 36 12.87 9.32 10.02
CA GLU A 36 12.61 8.06 10.73
C GLU A 36 11.17 7.59 10.53
N ALA A 37 10.18 8.46 10.69
CA ALA A 37 8.77 8.14 10.45
C ALA A 37 8.54 7.65 8.99
N ASN A 38 9.19 8.30 8.03
CA ASN A 38 9.15 7.87 6.63
C ASN A 38 9.81 6.50 6.43
N LEU A 39 10.91 6.19 7.14
CA LEU A 39 11.57 4.88 7.09
C LEU A 39 10.66 3.78 7.65
N ILE A 40 10.04 4.03 8.82
CA ILE A 40 9.11 3.10 9.46
C ILE A 40 7.91 2.83 8.56
N GLY A 41 7.25 3.87 8.07
CA GLY A 41 6.13 3.72 7.13
C GLY A 41 6.52 2.98 5.86
N ARG A 42 7.79 3.11 5.43
CA ARG A 42 8.29 2.32 4.30
C ARG A 42 8.47 0.85 4.62
N MET A 43 8.98 0.54 5.81
CA MET A 43 9.14 -0.84 6.28
C MET A 43 7.79 -1.52 6.46
N GLU A 44 6.80 -0.83 7.03
CA GLU A 44 5.44 -1.36 7.21
C GLU A 44 4.75 -1.67 5.88
N SER A 45 4.74 -0.72 4.94
CA SER A 45 4.18 -0.97 3.59
C SER A 45 4.91 -2.11 2.87
N SER A 46 6.24 -2.17 2.97
CA SER A 46 7.01 -3.28 2.40
C SER A 46 6.67 -4.61 3.06
N ASN A 47 6.43 -4.62 4.38
CA ASN A 47 6.03 -5.81 5.11
C ASN A 47 4.61 -6.26 4.73
N HIS A 48 3.66 -5.33 4.60
CA HIS A 48 2.31 -5.64 4.11
C HIS A 48 2.32 -6.19 2.68
N ALA A 49 3.09 -5.58 1.78
CA ALA A 49 3.26 -6.08 0.41
C ALA A 49 3.93 -7.46 0.38
N TYR A 50 4.89 -7.72 1.27
CA TYR A 50 5.54 -9.03 1.42
C TYR A 50 4.57 -10.09 1.93
N THR A 51 3.79 -9.80 2.97
CA THR A 51 2.78 -10.71 3.52
C THR A 51 1.70 -11.02 2.48
N GLY A 52 1.17 -10.00 1.80
CA GLY A 52 0.18 -10.21 0.76
C GLY A 52 0.75 -10.95 -0.47
N SER A 53 2.04 -10.77 -0.79
CA SER A 53 2.70 -11.53 -1.87
C SER A 53 2.93 -12.99 -1.49
N SER A 54 3.23 -13.26 -0.22
CA SER A 54 3.38 -14.61 0.32
C SER A 54 2.03 -15.35 0.34
N LEU A 55 0.96 -14.66 0.75
CA LEU A 55 -0.40 -15.17 0.68
C LEU A 55 -0.81 -15.47 -0.77
N MET A 56 -0.56 -14.54 -1.69
CA MET A 56 -0.82 -14.76 -3.12
C MET A 56 -0.09 -15.99 -3.64
N ARG A 57 1.20 -16.14 -3.30
CA ARG A 57 1.99 -17.30 -3.69
C ARG A 57 1.36 -18.60 -3.17
N GLN A 58 0.95 -18.62 -1.90
CA GLN A 58 0.33 -19.82 -1.32
C GLN A 58 -1.00 -20.15 -2.02
N MET A 59 -1.86 -19.16 -2.27
CA MET A 59 -3.10 -19.37 -3.01
C MET A 59 -2.86 -19.89 -4.44
N VAL A 60 -1.80 -19.43 -5.11
CA VAL A 60 -1.39 -19.96 -6.42
C VAL A 60 -0.93 -21.41 -6.33
N ILE A 61 -0.19 -21.78 -5.29
CA ILE A 61 0.27 -23.15 -5.06
C ILE A 61 -0.94 -24.06 -4.80
N ASP A 62 -1.82 -23.66 -3.89
CA ASP A 62 -3.00 -24.43 -3.50
C ASP A 62 -3.99 -24.59 -4.66
N ASN A 63 -4.01 -23.63 -5.59
CA ASN A 63 -4.91 -23.61 -6.74
C ASN A 63 -4.16 -23.64 -8.09
N ALA A 64 -3.04 -24.36 -8.15
CA ALA A 64 -2.12 -24.33 -9.29
C ALA A 64 -2.80 -24.69 -10.62
N GLU A 65 -3.74 -25.64 -10.62
CA GLU A 65 -4.47 -26.03 -11.82
C GLU A 65 -5.36 -24.88 -12.35
N VAL A 66 -6.12 -24.25 -11.47
CA VAL A 66 -6.98 -23.10 -11.79
C VAL A 66 -6.14 -21.93 -12.29
N TRP A 67 -5.04 -21.63 -11.59
CA TRP A 67 -4.14 -20.55 -11.96
C TRP A 67 -3.48 -20.79 -13.33
N ASN A 68 -3.05 -22.03 -13.60
CA ASN A 68 -2.48 -22.41 -14.89
C ASN A 68 -3.50 -22.33 -16.03
N LYS A 69 -4.75 -22.79 -15.81
CA LYS A 69 -5.84 -22.63 -16.79
C LYS A 69 -6.08 -21.16 -17.10
N ALA A 70 -6.19 -20.33 -16.06
CA ALA A 70 -6.38 -18.89 -16.20
C ALA A 70 -5.24 -18.21 -16.96
N CYS A 71 -3.98 -18.57 -16.67
CA CYS A 71 -2.81 -18.04 -17.37
C CYS A 71 -2.78 -18.42 -18.86
N LYS A 72 -3.34 -19.58 -19.21
CA LYS A 72 -3.49 -20.05 -20.60
C LYS A 72 -4.74 -19.48 -21.30
N GLY A 73 -5.59 -18.72 -20.59
CA GLY A 73 -6.85 -18.20 -21.12
C GLY A 73 -7.89 -19.30 -21.39
N LEU A 74 -7.77 -20.45 -20.73
CA LEU A 74 -8.74 -21.53 -20.85
C LEU A 74 -10.03 -21.18 -20.09
N PRO A 75 -11.19 -21.69 -20.54
CA PRO A 75 -12.45 -21.47 -19.84
C PRO A 75 -12.38 -22.03 -18.42
N LEU A 76 -12.91 -21.25 -17.48
CA LEU A 76 -13.00 -21.58 -16.07
C LEU A 76 -14.47 -21.83 -15.71
N THR A 77 -14.72 -22.74 -14.77
CA THR A 77 -16.02 -22.82 -14.10
C THR A 77 -16.30 -21.56 -13.26
N GLU A 78 -17.51 -21.46 -12.71
CA GLU A 78 -17.87 -20.35 -11.83
C GLU A 78 -17.00 -20.33 -10.55
N GLU A 79 -16.78 -21.48 -9.95
CA GLU A 79 -15.91 -21.65 -8.77
C GLU A 79 -14.45 -21.31 -9.09
N GLU A 80 -13.92 -21.85 -10.19
CA GLU A 80 -12.56 -21.55 -10.66
C GLU A 80 -12.38 -20.05 -10.98
N THR A 81 -13.42 -19.39 -11.46
CA THR A 81 -13.45 -17.95 -11.68
C THR A 81 -13.32 -17.17 -10.38
N LEU A 82 -14.01 -17.59 -9.31
CA LEU A 82 -13.90 -16.96 -8.00
C LEU A 82 -12.48 -17.11 -7.41
N ILE A 83 -11.91 -18.30 -7.49
CA ILE A 83 -10.54 -18.60 -7.05
C ILE A 83 -9.53 -17.72 -7.80
N ARG A 84 -9.61 -17.70 -9.14
CA ARG A 84 -8.75 -16.84 -9.97
C ARG A 84 -8.92 -15.36 -9.59
N LYS A 85 -10.15 -14.91 -9.37
CA LYS A 85 -10.46 -13.53 -9.01
C LYS A 85 -9.82 -13.16 -7.66
N MET A 86 -9.91 -14.00 -6.64
CA MET A 86 -9.21 -13.78 -5.37
C MET A 86 -7.71 -13.57 -5.57
N ILE A 87 -7.06 -14.49 -6.28
CA ILE A 87 -5.61 -14.43 -6.53
C ILE A 87 -5.25 -13.13 -7.27
N SER A 88 -6.05 -12.75 -8.27
CA SER A 88 -5.82 -11.52 -9.04
C SER A 88 -6.00 -10.25 -8.19
N ILE A 89 -7.00 -10.20 -7.31
CA ILE A 89 -7.26 -9.04 -6.46
C ILE A 89 -6.15 -8.88 -5.43
N THR A 90 -5.63 -9.97 -4.86
CA THR A 90 -4.47 -9.89 -3.96
C THR A 90 -3.23 -9.30 -4.65
N TRP A 91 -3.04 -9.58 -5.94
CA TRP A 91 -1.97 -8.94 -6.72
C TRP A 91 -2.14 -7.42 -6.82
N TYR A 92 -3.36 -6.96 -7.11
CA TYR A 92 -3.70 -5.53 -7.17
C TYR A 92 -3.59 -4.85 -5.80
N PHE A 93 -4.03 -5.52 -4.74
CA PHE A 93 -3.91 -5.05 -3.37
C PHE A 93 -2.45 -4.79 -2.98
N ASN A 94 -1.54 -5.74 -3.29
CA ASN A 94 -0.11 -5.58 -3.02
C ASN A 94 0.49 -4.38 -3.76
N HIS A 95 0.07 -4.15 -5.02
CA HIS A 95 0.53 -2.98 -5.77
C HIS A 95 -0.07 -1.66 -5.22
N GLY A 96 -1.31 -1.69 -4.74
CA GLY A 96 -1.96 -0.56 -4.08
C GLY A 96 -1.23 -0.13 -2.80
N GLN A 97 -0.79 -1.08 -1.98
CA GLN A 97 0.01 -0.84 -0.77
C GLN A 97 1.32 -0.08 -1.06
N MET A 98 2.01 -0.47 -2.13
CA MET A 98 3.25 0.20 -2.54
C MET A 98 3.01 1.60 -3.13
N TYR A 99 1.85 1.81 -3.74
CA TYR A 99 1.42 3.12 -4.25
C TYR A 99 1.08 4.09 -3.11
N GLU A 100 0.29 3.65 -2.14
CA GLU A 100 -0.14 4.48 -1.01
C GLU A 100 1.04 5.00 -0.19
N GLN A 101 2.03 4.13 0.06
CA GLN A 101 3.31 4.51 0.64
C GLN A 101 3.98 5.66 -0.13
N ALA A 102 4.01 5.59 -1.47
CA ALA A 102 4.61 6.62 -2.30
C ALA A 102 3.86 7.97 -2.22
N VAL A 103 2.53 7.91 -2.08
CA VAL A 103 1.68 9.10 -1.87
C VAL A 103 1.94 9.73 -0.51
N HIS A 104 2.02 8.94 0.57
CA HIS A 104 2.34 9.46 1.91
C HIS A 104 3.69 10.15 1.96
N LEU A 105 4.68 9.63 1.21
CA LEU A 105 6.01 10.23 1.10
C LEU A 105 6.07 11.46 0.18
N LYS A 106 4.97 11.79 -0.52
CA LYS A 106 4.91 12.84 -1.55
C LYS A 106 5.99 12.67 -2.63
N ASP A 107 6.37 11.43 -2.95
CA ASP A 107 7.40 11.13 -3.95
C ASP A 107 6.76 10.91 -5.33
N GLU A 108 6.60 12.00 -6.08
CA GLU A 108 6.02 12.01 -7.42
C GLU A 108 6.71 11.06 -8.42
N ARG A 109 8.02 10.82 -8.28
CA ARG A 109 8.75 9.90 -9.15
C ARG A 109 8.38 8.47 -8.82
N LEU A 110 8.31 8.14 -7.54
CA LEU A 110 7.91 6.82 -7.06
C LEU A 110 6.45 6.53 -7.41
N ILE A 111 5.54 7.50 -7.22
CA ILE A 111 4.13 7.42 -7.60
C ILE A 111 3.98 7.05 -9.08
N LYS A 112 4.61 7.80 -9.99
CA LYS A 112 4.58 7.53 -11.43
C LYS A 112 5.13 6.14 -11.76
N SER A 113 6.22 5.75 -11.11
CA SER A 113 6.81 4.42 -11.28
C SER A 113 5.83 3.31 -10.88
N ARG A 114 5.14 3.44 -9.74
CA ARG A 114 4.18 2.44 -9.23
C ARG A 114 2.94 2.31 -10.12
N ILE A 115 2.40 3.42 -10.64
CA ILE A 115 1.28 3.38 -11.59
C ILE A 115 1.68 2.68 -12.90
N SER A 116 2.89 2.96 -13.41
CA SER A 116 3.34 2.42 -14.69
C SER A 116 3.58 0.90 -14.69
N GLN A 117 3.71 0.27 -13.52
CA GLN A 117 4.03 -1.16 -13.43
C GLN A 117 2.83 -2.03 -13.81
N PRO A 118 1.64 -1.88 -13.20
CA PRO A 118 0.44 -2.59 -13.62
C PRO A 118 0.07 -2.36 -15.08
N GLU A 119 0.18 -1.12 -15.58
CA GLU A 119 -0.12 -0.84 -16.99
C GLU A 119 0.75 -1.63 -17.98
N ARG A 120 1.99 -1.96 -17.59
CA ARG A 120 2.91 -2.78 -18.40
C ARG A 120 2.73 -4.28 -18.20
N ILE A 121 2.47 -4.70 -16.96
CA ILE A 121 2.44 -6.12 -16.57
C ILE A 121 1.08 -6.74 -16.86
N VAL A 122 -0.02 -6.05 -16.56
CA VAL A 122 -1.36 -6.61 -16.67
C VAL A 122 -1.69 -7.11 -18.10
N PRO A 123 -1.36 -6.39 -19.19
CA PRO A 123 -1.68 -6.85 -20.54
C PRO A 123 -1.06 -8.19 -20.94
N ILE A 124 0.07 -8.57 -20.32
CA ILE A 124 0.83 -9.79 -20.65
C ILE A 124 0.47 -10.99 -19.76
N PHE A 125 -0.33 -10.80 -18.70
CA PHE A 125 -0.75 -11.88 -17.79
C PHE A 125 -2.27 -12.10 -17.86
N PRO A 126 -2.77 -13.06 -18.65
CA PRO A 126 -4.20 -13.27 -18.87
C PRO A 126 -5.02 -13.45 -17.57
N ALA A 127 -4.47 -14.17 -16.59
CA ALA A 127 -5.12 -14.42 -15.30
C ALA A 127 -5.35 -13.14 -14.47
N ILE A 128 -4.48 -12.13 -14.63
CA ILE A 128 -4.59 -10.83 -13.95
C ILE A 128 -5.39 -9.84 -14.82
N LYS A 129 -5.18 -9.89 -16.14
CA LYS A 129 -5.84 -9.04 -17.14
C LYS A 129 -7.35 -9.14 -17.10
N ALA A 130 -7.88 -10.35 -16.80
CA ALA A 130 -9.30 -10.62 -16.77
C ALA A 130 -10.09 -9.67 -15.87
N ASP A 131 -9.49 -9.20 -14.78
CA ASP A 131 -10.13 -8.29 -13.81
C ASP A 131 -9.66 -6.83 -13.97
N TRP A 132 -8.81 -6.53 -14.95
CA TRP A 132 -8.22 -5.20 -15.10
C TRP A 132 -9.25 -4.12 -15.43
N SER A 133 -10.23 -4.40 -16.29
CA SER A 133 -11.27 -3.43 -16.64
C SER A 133 -12.03 -2.94 -15.40
N ASP A 134 -12.26 -3.85 -14.46
CA ASP A 134 -13.06 -3.63 -13.27
C ASP A 134 -12.27 -2.86 -12.21
N VAL A 135 -10.96 -3.13 -12.13
CA VAL A 135 -10.08 -2.60 -11.08
C VAL A 135 -9.31 -1.35 -11.53
N LYS A 136 -9.08 -1.17 -12.84
CA LYS A 136 -8.23 -0.10 -13.40
C LYS A 136 -8.66 1.29 -12.96
N ALA A 137 -9.96 1.59 -13.06
CA ALA A 137 -10.47 2.91 -12.72
C ALA A 137 -10.24 3.23 -11.22
N GLU A 138 -10.49 2.27 -10.34
CA GLU A 138 -10.26 2.41 -8.89
C GLU A 138 -8.77 2.46 -8.54
N PHE A 139 -7.96 1.61 -9.16
CA PHE A 139 -6.51 1.58 -8.99
C PHE A 139 -5.86 2.92 -9.40
N ILE A 140 -6.28 3.50 -10.54
CA ILE A 140 -5.73 4.76 -11.05
C ILE A 140 -6.28 5.98 -10.31
N SER A 141 -7.56 5.97 -9.89
CA SER A 141 -8.20 7.17 -9.31
C SER A 141 -8.05 7.29 -7.79
N LYS A 142 -7.97 6.17 -7.05
CA LYS A 142 -8.09 6.17 -5.59
C LYS A 142 -6.97 5.39 -4.87
N GLY A 143 -6.16 4.61 -5.58
CA GLY A 143 -5.13 3.79 -4.95
C GLY A 143 -5.71 2.78 -3.94
N TYR A 144 -5.06 2.61 -2.79
CA TYR A 144 -5.40 1.62 -1.75
C TYR A 144 -6.84 1.75 -1.20
N ALA A 145 -7.31 2.96 -0.91
CA ALA A 145 -8.58 3.19 -0.21
C ALA A 145 -9.81 2.63 -0.95
N ALA A 146 -9.74 2.47 -2.27
CA ALA A 146 -10.80 1.87 -3.06
C ALA A 146 -10.73 0.35 -3.16
N LEU A 147 -9.55 -0.24 -2.92
CA LEU A 147 -9.34 -1.69 -3.05
C LEU A 147 -9.66 -2.44 -1.75
N VAL A 148 -9.66 -1.76 -0.60
CA VAL A 148 -9.98 -2.34 0.71
C VAL A 148 -11.41 -2.87 0.74
N GLU A 149 -12.38 -2.07 0.33
CA GLU A 149 -13.80 -2.45 0.45
C GLU A 149 -14.19 -3.64 -0.46
N PRO A 150 -13.81 -3.68 -1.75
CA PRO A 150 -14.00 -4.87 -2.60
C PRO A 150 -13.23 -6.10 -2.10
N TYR A 151 -12.00 -5.92 -1.60
CA TYR A 151 -11.18 -7.00 -1.04
C TYR A 151 -11.81 -7.62 0.21
N GLU A 152 -12.19 -6.79 1.19
CA GLU A 152 -12.86 -7.24 2.40
C GLU A 152 -14.23 -7.86 2.09
N LYS A 153 -14.97 -7.32 1.13
CA LYS A 153 -16.26 -7.88 0.71
C LYS A 153 -16.09 -9.25 0.05
N ALA A 154 -15.07 -9.44 -0.77
CA ALA A 154 -14.75 -10.73 -1.38
C ALA A 154 -14.33 -11.76 -0.33
N PHE A 155 -13.47 -11.39 0.62
CA PHE A 155 -13.03 -12.26 1.72
C PHE A 155 -14.19 -12.66 2.64
N ARG A 156 -15.02 -11.71 3.08
CA ARG A 156 -16.21 -12.02 3.89
C ARG A 156 -17.18 -12.95 3.17
N LYS A 157 -17.30 -12.84 1.85
CA LYS A 157 -18.15 -13.74 1.06
C LYS A 157 -17.60 -15.16 1.07
N LEU A 158 -16.28 -15.35 0.98
CA LEU A 158 -15.65 -16.67 1.10
C LEU A 158 -15.79 -17.27 2.50
N ASP A 159 -15.53 -16.49 3.55
CA ASP A 159 -15.66 -16.97 4.94
C ASP A 159 -17.10 -17.43 5.24
N ASN A 160 -18.10 -16.75 4.67
CA ASN A 160 -19.50 -17.14 4.81
C ASN A 160 -19.88 -18.35 3.96
N THR A 161 -19.21 -18.57 2.83
CA THR A 161 -19.44 -19.74 1.97
C THR A 161 -18.87 -20.99 2.66
N ASN A 162 -17.65 -20.92 3.20
CA ASN A 162 -17.01 -22.02 3.93
C ASN A 162 -17.76 -22.38 5.23
N LYS A 163 -18.30 -21.41 5.96
CA LYS A 163 -19.15 -21.66 7.14
C LYS A 163 -20.49 -22.32 6.82
N SER A 164 -21.02 -22.10 5.61
CA SER A 164 -22.29 -22.71 5.18
C SER A 164 -22.13 -24.17 4.75
N GLU A 165 -20.92 -24.57 4.35
CA GLU A 165 -20.59 -25.94 3.97
C GLU A 165 -20.21 -26.83 5.17
N GLU A 166 -19.71 -26.24 6.27
CA GLU A 166 -19.39 -26.95 7.51
C GLU A 166 -20.63 -27.35 8.35
N ASN A 167 -21.85 -26.98 7.95
CA ASN A 167 -23.05 -27.40 8.70
C ASN A 167 -24.28 -27.75 7.84
N PRO A 168 -24.29 -28.91 7.14
CA PRO A 168 -25.49 -29.39 6.47
C PRO A 168 -26.48 -30.13 7.39
N LEU A 169 -26.20 -30.32 8.67
CA LEU A 169 -26.98 -31.26 9.50
C LEU A 169 -27.21 -30.78 10.94
N ILE A 170 -28.20 -29.89 11.11
CA ILE A 170 -29.16 -30.05 12.20
C ILE A 170 -30.57 -29.78 11.62
N LYS A 171 -31.23 -30.86 11.19
CA LYS A 171 -32.70 -30.95 11.10
C LYS A 171 -33.21 -31.51 12.42
#